data_AF-A0ABD6ANK2-F1
#
_entry.id   AF-A0ABD6ANK2-F1
#
_cell.length_a   1.000
_cell.length_b   1.000
_cell.length_c   1.000
_cell.angle_alpha   90.00
_cell.angle_beta   90.00
_cell.angle_gamma   90.00
#
_symmetry.space_group_name_H-M   'P 1'
#
loop_
_entity.id
_entity.type
_entity.pdbx_description
1 polymer ?
#
loop_
_entity_poly.entity_id
_entity_poly.type
_entity_poly.pdbx_seq_one_letter_code
_entity_poly.pdbx_strand_id
1 'polypeptide(L)' 'MSGGDPLLKAIATTYYTAGLAGDQLTALVGATSARRLRLLKADLGDEPLDLAAPADSDIYERDVTTVDTGDDDDC' A
#
# COMPACT_ATOMS: atom_id res chain seq x y z
N MET A 1 4.54 -23.82 1.59
CA MET A 1 4.39 -22.35 1.67
C MET A 1 5.49 -21.77 0.81
N SER A 2 5.16 -21.15 -0.32
CA SER A 2 6.17 -20.61 -1.24
C SER A 2 6.89 -19.47 -0.52
N GLY A 3 8.11 -19.72 -0.05
CA GLY A 3 8.98 -18.67 0.45
C GLY A 3 9.19 -17.69 -0.69
N GLY A 4 8.75 -16.44 -0.51
CA GLY A 4 8.84 -15.41 -1.54
C GLY A 4 10.24 -15.29 -2.12
N ASP A 5 10.34 -14.63 -3.28
CA ASP A 5 11.57 -14.51 -4.06
C ASP A 5 12.78 -14.16 -3.16
N PRO A 6 13.85 -15.00 -3.13
CA PRO A 6 14.99 -14.80 -2.25
C PRO A 6 15.65 -13.43 -2.46
N LEU A 7 15.59 -12.88 -3.67
CA LEU A 7 16.10 -11.54 -3.97
C LEU A 7 15.28 -10.46 -3.25
N LEU A 8 13.94 -10.54 -3.32
CA LEU A 8 13.05 -9.61 -2.63
C LEU A 8 13.22 -9.67 -1.11
N LYS A 9 13.43 -10.87 -0.56
CA LYS A 9 13.70 -11.06 0.87
C LYS A 9 15.01 -10.40 1.29
N ALA A 10 16.07 -10.51 0.49
CA ALA A 10 17.35 -9.86 0.75
C ALA A 10 17.21 -8.33 0.72
N ILE A 11 16.58 -7.78 -0.32
CA ILE A 11 16.33 -6.33 -0.45
C ILE A 11 15.56 -5.78 0.75
N ALA A 12 14.47 -6.45 1.15
CA ALA A 12 13.69 -6.05 2.31
C ALA A 12 14.52 -6.06 3.60
N THR A 13 15.28 -7.14 3.83
CA THR A 13 16.16 -7.26 5.00
C THR A 13 17.12 -6.09 5.07
N THR A 14 17.84 -5.79 3.98
CA THR A 14 18.78 -4.67 3.93
C THR A 14 18.09 -3.31 4.11
N TYR A 15 16.89 -3.11 3.56
CA TYR A 15 16.16 -1.86 3.69
C TYR A 15 15.73 -1.55 5.14
N TYR A 16 15.32 -2.58 5.88
CA TYR A 16 14.92 -2.42 7.28
C TYR A 16 16.10 -2.41 8.25
N THR A 17 17.21 -3.12 7.98
CA THR A 17 18.32 -3.27 8.95
C THR A 17 19.57 -2.45 8.64
N ALA A 18 19.88 -2.18 7.38
CA ALA A 18 21.17 -1.63 6.95
C ALA A 18 21.08 -0.31 6.16
N GLY A 19 19.87 0.23 6.00
CA GLY A 19 19.64 1.57 5.45
C GLY A 19 19.92 1.66 3.95
N LEU A 20 19.03 1.10 3.13
CA LEU A 20 18.99 1.40 1.69
C LEU A 20 18.38 2.79 1.46
N ALA A 21 19.06 3.61 0.64
CA ALA A 21 18.53 4.90 0.22
C ALA A 21 17.27 4.72 -0.64
N GLY A 22 16.34 5.69 -0.57
CA GLY A 22 15.07 5.61 -1.27
C GLY A 22 15.19 5.38 -2.78
N ASP A 23 16.11 6.08 -3.44
CA ASP A 23 16.27 6.01 -4.90
C ASP A 23 16.79 4.63 -5.34
N GLN A 24 17.67 4.02 -4.54
CA GLN A 24 18.17 2.66 -4.78
C GLN A 24 17.05 1.63 -4.61
N LEU A 25 16.18 1.80 -3.63
CA LEU A 25 15.01 0.93 -3.45
C LEU A 25 14.08 1.00 -4.68
N THR A 26 13.88 2.19 -5.23
CA THR A 26 13.03 2.40 -6.42
C THR A 26 13.59 1.68 -7.65
N ALA A 27 14.90 1.71 -7.86
CA ALA A 27 15.54 0.99 -8.96
C ALA A 27 15.41 -0.54 -8.84
N LEU A 28 15.37 -1.07 -7.61
CA LEU A 28 15.33 -2.51 -7.34
C LEU A 28 13.92 -3.11 -7.39
N VAL A 29 12.91 -2.40 -6.86
CA VAL A 29 11.55 -2.95 -6.71
C VAL A 29 10.47 -2.14 -7.43
N GLY A 30 10.86 -1.05 -8.11
CA GLY A 30 9.95 -0.11 -8.74
C GLY A 30 9.32 0.89 -7.77
N ALA A 31 8.74 1.97 -8.30
CA ALA A 31 8.21 3.08 -7.52
C ALA A 31 7.07 2.66 -6.57
N THR A 32 6.10 1.87 -7.06
CA THR A 32 4.96 1.42 -6.24
C THR A 32 5.40 0.57 -5.06
N SER A 33 6.28 -0.42 -5.30
CA SER A 33 6.76 -1.32 -4.25
C SER A 33 7.66 -0.58 -3.26
N ALA A 34 8.52 0.31 -3.74
CA ALA A 34 9.37 1.14 -2.89
C ALA A 34 8.54 2.06 -1.99
N ARG A 35 7.47 2.68 -2.51
CA ARG A 35 6.54 3.49 -1.73
C ARG A 35 5.86 2.67 -0.63
N ARG A 36 5.37 1.45 -0.94
CA ARG A 36 4.76 0.55 0.07
C ARG A 36 5.73 0.18 1.19
N LEU A 37 6.98 -0.14 0.85
CA LEU A 37 8.01 -0.48 1.85
C LEU A 37 8.37 0.72 2.73
N ARG A 38 8.42 1.94 2.18
CA ARG A 38 8.62 3.17 2.96
C ARG A 38 7.50 3.42 3.95
N LEU A 39 6.25 3.32 3.49
CA LEU A 39 5.07 3.50 4.35
C LEU A 39 5.04 2.46 5.47
N LEU A 40 5.32 1.19 5.16
CA LEU A 40 5.40 0.14 6.17
C LEU A 40 6.54 0.39 7.17
N LYS A 41 7.69 0.91 6.72
CA LYS A 41 8.79 1.27 7.63
C LYS A 41 8.40 2.39 8.59
N ALA A 42 7.73 3.42 8.09
CA ALA A 42 7.25 4.53 8.91
C ALA A 42 6.20 4.04 9.93
N ASP A 43 5.23 3.23 9.48
CA ASP A 43 4.22 2.60 10.34
C ASP A 43 4.85 1.77 11.47
N LEU A 44 5.83 0.92 11.16
CA LEU A 44 6.57 0.12 12.16
C LEU A 44 7.39 0.97 13.13
N GLY A 45 7.76 2.18 12.75
CA GLY A 45 8.51 3.13 13.57
C GLY A 45 7.64 4.11 14.36
N ASP A 46 6.30 3.97 14.29
CA ASP A 46 5.35 4.97 14.78
C ASP A 46 5.61 6.38 14.20
N GLU A 47 6.20 6.45 13.00
CA GLU A 47 6.48 7.69 12.29
C GLU A 47 5.25 8.14 11.47
N PRO A 48 5.00 9.46 11.35
CA PRO A 48 3.94 9.97 10.50
C PRO A 48 4.09 9.50 9.05
N LEU A 49 3.00 9.00 8.48
CA LEU A 49 2.99 8.57 7.08
C LEU A 49 3.02 9.78 6.15
N ASP A 50 4.01 9.85 5.27
CA ASP A 50 4.11 10.83 4.19
C ASP A 50 3.13 10.48 3.06
N LEU A 51 1.86 10.76 3.31
CA LEU A 51 0.75 10.58 2.38
C LEU A 51 0.16 11.96 2.07
N ALA A 52 0.01 12.25 0.78
CA ALA A 52 -0.78 13.39 0.35
C ALA A 52 -2.22 13.24 0.88
N ALA A 53 -2.81 14.34 1.32
CA ALA A 53 -4.22 14.37 1.65
C ALA A 53 -5.04 13.84 0.46
N PRO A 54 -6.08 13.03 0.70
CA PRO A 54 -6.95 12.61 -0.38
C PRO A 54 -7.56 13.85 -1.04
N ALA A 55 -7.64 13.84 -2.37
CA ALA A 55 -8.45 14.80 -3.07
C ALA A 55 -9.93 14.52 -2.74
N ASP A 56 -10.72 15.57 -2.55
CA ASP A 56 -12.19 15.47 -2.45
C ASP A 56 -12.81 15.21 -3.83
N SER A 57 -12.33 14.15 -4.48
CA SER A 57 -12.81 13.69 -5.77
C SER A 57 -13.83 12.60 -5.54
N ASP A 58 -15.01 12.74 -6.14
CA ASP A 58 -15.94 11.63 -6.25
C ASP A 58 -15.36 10.57 -7.21
N ILE A 59 -14.68 9.58 -6.63
CA ILE A 59 -14.11 8.46 -7.38
C ILE A 59 -15.19 7.51 -7.93
N TYR A 60 -16.45 7.74 -7.57
CA TYR A 60 -17.62 6.99 -8.03
C TYR A 60 -18.43 7.78 -9.07
N GLU A 61 -17.82 8.75 -9.79
CA GLU A 61 -18.41 9.43 -10.95
C GLU A 61 -18.71 8.45 -12.13
N ARG A 62 -19.71 7.58 -11.95
CA ARG A 62 -20.60 6.98 -12.96
C ARG A 62 -21.48 5.91 -12.32
N ASP A 63 -22.73 5.91 -12.75
CA ASP A 63 -23.74 4.84 -12.63
C ASP A 63 -23.63 4.05 -11.31
N VAL A 64 -23.94 4.73 -10.21
CA VAL A 64 -24.10 4.12 -8.90
C VAL A 64 -25.24 3.11 -9.03
N THR A 65 -24.89 1.83 -9.12
CA THR A 65 -25.87 0.75 -8.98
C THR A 65 -26.31 0.74 -7.53
N THR A 66 -27.45 1.38 -7.24
CA THR A 66 -28.14 1.20 -5.96
C THR A 66 -28.44 -0.29 -5.80
N VAL A 67 -27.82 -0.89 -4.79
CA VAL A 67 -28.14 -2.26 -4.39
C VAL A 67 -29.54 -2.25 -3.84
N ASP A 68 -30.43 -3.06 -4.42
CA ASP A 68 -31.76 -3.31 -3.89
C ASP A 68 -31.62 -4.03 -2.54
N THR A 69 -31.75 -3.27 -1.45
CA THR A 69 -31.90 -3.82 -0.10
C THR A 69 -33.36 -4.19 0.03
N GLY A 70 -33.75 -5.33 -0.56
CA GLY A 70 -35.12 -5.81 -0.46
C GLY A 70 -35.56 -5.81 1.00
N ASP A 71 -36.44 -4.87 1.34
CA ASP A 71 -37.30 -4.91 2.52
C ASP A 71 -38.35 -6.00 2.24
N ASP A 72 -37.91 -7.24 2.03
CA ASP A 72 -38.75 -8.41 2.24
C ASP A 72 -38.84 -8.62 3.77
N ASP A 73 -39.40 -7.61 4.45
CA ASP A 73 -40.06 -7.79 5.73
C ASP A 73 -41.49 -8.28 5.42
N ASP A 74 -41.57 -9.51 4.89
CA ASP A 74 -42.83 -10.24 4.77
C ASP A 74 -43.21 -10.74 6.18
N CYS A 75 -43.88 -9.85 6.92
CA CYS A 75 -44.60 -10.13 8.16
C CYS A 75 -45.99 -10.71 7.90
#